data_AF-A0A974UEU1-F1
#
_entry.id   AF-A0A974UEU1-F1
#
_cell.length_a   1.000
_cell.length_b   1.000
_cell.length_c   1.000
_cell.angle_alpha   90.00
_cell.angle_beta   90.00
_cell.angle_gamma   90.00
#
_symmetry.space_group_name_H-M   'P 1'
#
loop_
_entity.id
_entity.type
_entity.pdbx_description
1 polymer ?
#
loop_
_entity_poly.entity_id
_entity_poly.type
_entity_poly.pdbx_seq_one_letter_code
_entity_poly.pdbx_strand_id
1 'polypeptide(L)'
;MKKKRLFQIVMLAVFVVGAAYVLSIMLQSVRAVGAGDSSSPADSALVKVATEAVSGLDRYLPMTVTKEDLTLEVLDYRWVENEARFDVKIPLVDERDWRVGNVYLEIDGKQHPLWATALVETVLPAEDGEQVVLRYEDGIVKEEVIAETGEAYRIDSLAFGDVPSDLDQLTFSLVITEITSMPNEGGYCTPNMIQSIQGPMTEAFPGIEIVCISKPGFDGFEIASDSPYAKDAEALALFDTVVNHALNGRIIGLWEFSFGE
;
A
#
# COMPACT_ATOMS: atom_id res chain seq x y z
N MET A 1 17.16 50.64 -24.75
CA MET A 1 16.76 50.36 -23.35
C MET A 1 15.25 50.49 -23.04
N LYS A 2 14.40 51.12 -23.87
CA LYS A 2 12.96 51.30 -23.55
C LYS A 2 12.06 50.05 -23.76
N LYS A 3 12.42 49.11 -24.64
CA LYS A 3 11.58 47.94 -24.96
C LYS A 3 11.55 46.85 -23.87
N LYS A 4 12.65 46.65 -23.12
CA LYS A 4 12.70 45.65 -22.02
C LYS A 4 11.81 46.03 -20.82
N ARG A 5 11.66 47.32 -20.53
CA ARG A 5 10.81 47.80 -19.42
C ARG A 5 9.32 47.67 -19.73
N LEU A 6 8.91 47.80 -20.99
CA LEU A 6 7.50 47.62 -21.38
C LEU A 6 7.05 46.16 -21.24
N PHE A 7 7.91 45.21 -21.61
CA PHE A 7 7.61 43.77 -21.53
C PHE A 7 7.46 43.28 -20.08
N GLN A 8 8.29 43.78 -19.16
CA GLN A 8 8.18 43.45 -17.73
C GLN A 8 6.91 44.00 -17.08
N ILE A 9 6.44 45.19 -17.50
CA ILE A 9 5.21 45.79 -16.97
C ILE A 9 3.97 45.02 -17.46
N VAL A 10 3.96 44.57 -18.72
CA VAL A 10 2.84 43.79 -19.28
C VAL A 10 2.76 42.39 -18.64
N MET A 11 3.90 41.73 -18.41
CA MET A 11 3.94 40.44 -17.70
C MET A 11 3.42 40.55 -16.26
N LEU A 12 3.78 41.62 -15.54
CA LEU A 12 3.31 41.85 -14.18
C LEU A 12 1.79 42.09 -14.14
N ALA A 13 1.24 42.82 -15.11
CA ALA A 13 -0.19 43.09 -15.20
C ALA A 13 -1.00 41.82 -15.50
N VAL A 14 -0.52 40.95 -16.39
CA VAL A 14 -1.18 39.66 -16.70
C VAL A 14 -1.16 38.73 -15.48
N PHE A 15 -0.07 38.73 -14.70
CA PHE A 15 0.01 37.92 -13.48
C PHE A 15 -0.95 38.40 -12.38
N VAL A 16 -1.09 39.71 -12.20
CA VAL A 16 -2.03 40.29 -11.21
C VAL A 16 -3.49 40.03 -11.60
N VAL A 17 -3.83 40.14 -12.89
CA VAL A 17 -5.20 39.84 -13.37
C VAL A 17 -5.51 38.34 -13.29
N GLY A 18 -4.55 37.48 -13.60
CA GLY A 18 -4.69 36.02 -13.44
C GLY A 18 -4.87 35.58 -11.99
N ALA A 19 -4.08 36.14 -11.07
CA ALA A 19 -4.20 35.84 -9.64
C ALA A 19 -5.54 36.32 -9.05
N ALA A 20 -6.05 37.47 -9.50
CA ALA A 20 -7.37 37.97 -9.08
C ALA A 20 -8.52 37.08 -9.58
N TYR A 21 -8.41 36.50 -10.78
CA TYR A 21 -9.42 35.59 -11.34
C TYR A 21 -9.47 34.26 -10.58
N VAL A 22 -8.32 33.69 -10.23
CA VAL A 22 -8.25 32.45 -9.43
C VAL A 22 -8.80 32.66 -8.01
N LEU A 23 -8.53 33.82 -7.39
CA LEU A 23 -9.10 34.16 -6.08
C LEU A 23 -10.63 34.35 -6.14
N SER A 24 -11.16 34.90 -7.24
CA SER A 24 -12.60 35.08 -7.44
C SER A 24 -13.37 33.76 -7.53
N ILE A 25 -12.77 32.71 -8.11
CA ILE A 25 -13.41 31.38 -8.22
C ILE A 25 -13.42 30.69 -6.85
N MET A 26 -12.34 30.82 -6.06
CA MET A 26 -12.25 30.25 -4.71
C MET A 26 -13.16 30.95 -3.69
N LEU A 27 -13.53 32.22 -3.91
CA LEU A 27 -14.47 32.94 -3.04
C LEU A 27 -15.95 32.69 -3.38
N GLN A 28 -16.27 32.16 -4.56
CA GLN A 28 -17.64 31.80 -4.95
C GLN A 28 -18.05 30.39 -4.48
N SER A 29 -17.11 29.48 -4.23
CA SER A 29 -17.37 28.16 -3.66
C SER A 29 -17.67 28.16 -2.15
N VAL A 30 -17.36 29.26 -1.45
CA VAL A 30 -17.56 29.38 0.02
C VAL A 30 -18.86 30.12 0.39
N ARG A 31 -19.66 30.61 -0.57
CA ARG A 31 -20.86 31.42 -0.30
C ARG A 31 -22.21 30.81 -0.69
N ALA A 32 -22.28 29.51 -0.89
CA ALA A 32 -23.54 28.79 -1.07
C ALA A 32 -23.88 27.90 0.15
N VAL A 33 -23.79 28.45 1.37
CA VAL A 33 -24.42 27.87 2.57
C VAL A 33 -25.05 28.99 3.40
N GLY A 34 -26.38 29.10 3.30
CA GLY A 34 -27.30 29.42 4.40
C GLY A 34 -27.37 30.84 4.97
N ALA A 35 -28.43 31.57 4.59
CA ALA A 35 -29.09 32.56 5.46
C ALA A 35 -30.61 32.55 5.17
N GLY A 36 -31.44 32.21 6.16
CA GLY A 36 -32.90 32.27 6.02
C GLY A 36 -33.70 31.51 7.09
N ASP A 37 -33.77 32.10 8.28
CA ASP A 37 -34.41 31.71 9.53
C ASP A 37 -35.86 31.14 9.56
N SER A 38 -36.04 30.19 10.50
CA SER A 38 -37.08 30.09 11.54
C SER A 38 -38.55 29.74 11.22
N SER A 39 -38.95 28.51 11.56
CA SER A 39 -40.05 28.22 12.50
C SER A 39 -40.08 26.72 12.87
N SER A 40 -40.05 26.43 14.17
CA SER A 40 -40.37 25.13 14.79
C SER A 40 -41.90 25.05 15.02
N PRO A 41 -42.57 23.94 15.40
CA PRO A 41 -42.08 22.59 15.76
C PRO A 41 -42.91 21.43 15.15
N ALA A 42 -42.35 20.21 15.08
CA ALA A 42 -43.05 18.93 15.29
C ALA A 42 -42.10 17.75 15.07
N ASP A 43 -42.28 16.72 15.89
CA ASP A 43 -41.70 15.39 15.78
C ASP A 43 -41.55 14.90 14.33
N SER A 44 -40.36 14.41 13.99
CA SER A 44 -40.21 13.08 13.42
C SER A 44 -38.74 12.71 13.38
N ALA A 45 -38.45 11.52 13.91
CA ALA A 45 -37.23 10.79 13.64
C ALA A 45 -36.85 10.87 12.15
N LEU A 46 -35.57 11.05 11.86
CA LEU A 46 -34.89 10.47 10.70
C LEU A 46 -33.38 10.68 10.84
N VAL A 47 -32.76 9.62 11.35
CA VAL A 47 -31.58 8.98 10.74
C VAL A 47 -30.63 9.97 10.07
N LYS A 48 -29.57 10.30 10.81
CA LYS A 48 -28.33 10.80 10.24
C LYS A 48 -27.86 9.70 9.28
N VAL A 49 -28.06 9.91 7.98
CA VAL A 49 -27.50 9.06 6.92
C VAL A 49 -25.99 9.26 7.02
N ALA A 50 -25.36 8.41 7.82
CA ALA A 50 -24.05 7.92 7.49
C ALA A 50 -24.21 7.33 6.09
N THR A 51 -23.49 7.86 5.11
CA THR A 51 -23.20 7.10 3.91
C THR A 51 -22.28 5.98 4.38
N GLU A 52 -22.88 4.96 4.99
CA GLU A 52 -22.29 3.64 5.08
C GLU A 52 -21.90 3.29 3.65
N ALA A 53 -20.60 3.12 3.41
CA ALA A 53 -20.17 2.31 2.29
C ALA A 53 -20.98 1.02 2.37
N VAL A 54 -21.69 0.70 1.30
CA VAL A 54 -22.57 -0.45 1.22
C VAL A 54 -21.72 -1.71 1.41
N SER A 55 -21.52 -2.12 2.66
CA SER A 55 -21.01 -3.44 3.05
C SER A 55 -22.17 -4.42 2.90
N GLY A 56 -22.63 -4.57 1.66
CA GLY A 56 -23.80 -5.34 1.28
C GLY A 56 -23.48 -6.54 0.38
N LEU A 57 -22.21 -6.80 0.12
CA LEU A 57 -21.73 -7.89 -0.73
C LEU A 57 -20.56 -8.56 -0.02
N ASP A 58 -20.80 -9.70 0.64
CA ASP A 58 -20.42 -10.98 0.04
C ASP A 58 -20.84 -12.15 0.92
N ARG A 59 -21.57 -13.12 0.35
CA ARG A 59 -21.91 -14.38 1.07
C ARG A 59 -20.73 -15.35 1.13
N TYR A 60 -19.61 -14.97 0.54
CA TYR A 60 -18.46 -15.82 0.25
C TYR A 60 -17.17 -15.36 0.92
N LEU A 61 -17.20 -14.25 1.66
CA LEU A 61 -16.04 -13.75 2.38
C LEU A 61 -16.11 -14.08 3.89
N PRO A 62 -14.96 -14.41 4.51
CA PRO A 62 -13.65 -14.57 3.88
C PRO A 62 -13.58 -15.83 2.99
N MET A 63 -12.78 -15.77 1.92
CA MET A 63 -12.52 -16.88 1.01
C MET A 63 -11.06 -17.31 1.10
N THR A 64 -10.79 -18.61 1.20
CA THR A 64 -9.43 -19.16 1.31
C THR A 64 -9.09 -20.09 0.16
N VAL A 65 -7.87 -19.96 -0.38
CA VAL A 65 -7.33 -20.87 -1.41
C VAL A 65 -5.94 -21.31 -1.00
N THR A 66 -5.70 -22.62 -1.00
CA THR A 66 -4.39 -23.22 -0.67
C THR A 66 -3.72 -23.79 -1.92
N LYS A 67 -2.46 -23.41 -2.16
CA LYS A 67 -1.58 -23.98 -3.19
C LYS A 67 -0.14 -24.00 -2.70
N GLU A 68 0.61 -25.05 -3.04
CA GLU A 68 2.01 -25.20 -2.63
C GLU A 68 2.21 -24.95 -1.12
N ASP A 69 1.32 -25.51 -0.29
CA ASP A 69 1.26 -25.33 1.17
C ASP A 69 1.10 -23.88 1.67
N LEU A 70 0.80 -22.94 0.77
CA LEU A 70 0.51 -21.54 1.07
C LEU A 70 -0.99 -21.26 0.92
N THR A 71 -1.63 -20.82 2.01
CA THR A 71 -3.04 -20.43 2.01
C THR A 71 -3.15 -18.92 1.94
N LEU A 72 -3.77 -18.41 0.87
CA LEU A 72 -4.14 -17.01 0.74
C LEU A 72 -5.62 -16.85 1.11
N GLU A 73 -5.96 -15.70 1.68
CA GLU A 73 -7.33 -15.39 2.10
C GLU A 73 -7.75 -14.02 1.57
N VAL A 74 -8.89 -13.94 0.87
CA VAL A 74 -9.54 -12.66 0.57
C VAL A 74 -10.49 -12.36 1.73
N LEU A 75 -10.25 -11.23 2.39
CA LEU A 75 -10.98 -10.80 3.59
C LEU A 75 -12.14 -9.87 3.25
N ASP A 76 -11.94 -8.98 2.29
CA ASP A 76 -12.91 -7.96 1.90
C ASP A 76 -12.86 -7.72 0.40
N TYR A 77 -14.01 -7.32 -0.15
CA TYR A 77 -14.18 -6.85 -1.52
C TYR A 77 -15.08 -5.62 -1.49
N ARG A 78 -14.62 -4.52 -2.10
CA ARG A 78 -15.36 -3.25 -2.13
C ARG A 78 -15.10 -2.44 -3.38
N TRP A 79 -16.08 -1.63 -3.77
CA TRP A 79 -15.95 -0.65 -4.83
C TRP A 79 -15.67 0.74 -4.24
N VAL A 80 -14.57 1.37 -4.65
CA VAL A 80 -14.14 2.69 -4.12
C VAL A 80 -13.66 3.56 -5.28
N GLU A 81 -14.26 4.73 -5.47
CA GLU A 81 -13.78 5.75 -6.43
C GLU A 81 -13.53 5.27 -7.88
N ASN A 82 -14.32 4.29 -8.35
CA ASN A 82 -14.19 3.60 -9.65
C ASN A 82 -13.11 2.51 -9.72
N GLU A 83 -12.66 2.03 -8.57
CA GLU A 83 -11.73 0.91 -8.45
C GLU A 83 -12.42 -0.24 -7.71
N ALA A 84 -12.16 -1.46 -8.18
CA ALA A 84 -12.43 -2.67 -7.40
C ALA A 84 -11.25 -2.90 -6.46
N ARG A 85 -11.53 -3.09 -5.16
CA ARG A 85 -10.53 -3.30 -4.13
C ARG A 85 -10.74 -4.61 -3.39
N PHE A 86 -9.63 -5.31 -3.15
CA PHE A 86 -9.61 -6.59 -2.44
C PHE A 86 -8.58 -6.53 -1.33
N ASP A 87 -8.96 -6.86 -0.10
CA ASP A 87 -7.99 -7.02 0.98
C ASP A 87 -7.58 -8.50 1.05
N VAL A 88 -6.32 -8.76 0.75
CA VAL A 88 -5.76 -10.12 0.65
C VAL A 88 -4.76 -10.34 1.77
N LYS A 89 -5.01 -11.36 2.58
CA LYS A 89 -4.12 -11.83 3.63
C LYS A 89 -3.18 -12.90 3.09
N ILE A 90 -1.90 -12.71 3.37
CA ILE A 90 -0.79 -13.56 2.94
C ILE A 90 0.00 -13.96 4.19
N PRO A 91 0.23 -15.26 4.45
CA PRO A 91 1.09 -15.69 5.54
C PRO A 91 2.55 -15.31 5.24
N LEU A 92 3.27 -14.86 6.27
CA LEU A 92 4.71 -14.60 6.15
C LEU A 92 5.46 -15.93 6.30
N VAL A 93 6.12 -16.36 5.23
CA VAL A 93 6.82 -17.65 5.18
C VAL A 93 8.10 -17.62 6.03
N ASP A 94 8.77 -16.47 6.05
CA ASP A 94 9.99 -16.17 6.78
C ASP A 94 10.14 -14.64 6.93
N GLU A 95 11.31 -14.15 7.32
CA GLU A 95 11.58 -12.74 7.61
C GLU A 95 11.55 -11.80 6.39
N ARG A 96 11.39 -12.34 5.18
CA ARG A 96 11.37 -11.54 3.96
C ARG A 96 10.11 -10.70 3.86
N ASP A 97 10.21 -9.54 3.20
CA ASP A 97 9.07 -8.66 2.87
C ASP A 97 8.28 -9.22 1.67
N TRP A 98 7.68 -10.40 1.89
CA TRP A 98 6.80 -11.11 0.97
C TRP A 98 5.61 -10.27 0.60
N ARG A 99 5.21 -10.23 -0.66
CA ARG A 99 4.04 -9.52 -1.18
C ARG A 99 3.41 -10.28 -2.33
N VAL A 100 2.17 -9.96 -2.71
CA VAL A 100 1.61 -10.51 -3.96
C VAL A 100 2.41 -10.05 -5.17
N GLY A 101 2.66 -10.97 -6.09
CA GLY A 101 3.25 -10.74 -7.40
C GLY A 101 2.33 -11.26 -8.50
N ASN A 102 2.39 -10.64 -9.68
CA ASN A 102 1.62 -11.03 -10.86
C ASN A 102 0.14 -11.35 -10.57
N VAL A 103 -0.64 -10.28 -10.35
CA VAL A 103 -2.06 -10.34 -10.00
C VAL A 103 -2.91 -9.67 -11.07
N TYR A 104 -4.05 -10.27 -11.39
CA TYR A 104 -5.05 -9.70 -12.28
C TYR A 104 -6.46 -10.11 -11.87
N LEU A 105 -7.44 -9.31 -12.28
CA LEU A 105 -8.84 -9.74 -12.32
C LEU A 105 -9.13 -10.35 -13.69
N GLU A 106 -9.77 -11.50 -13.71
CA GLU A 106 -10.31 -12.10 -14.92
C GLU A 106 -11.82 -11.89 -14.98
N ILE A 107 -12.29 -11.19 -16.02
CA ILE A 107 -13.70 -10.86 -16.24
C ILE A 107 -14.04 -11.24 -17.68
N ASP A 108 -14.99 -12.15 -17.88
CA ASP A 108 -15.39 -12.65 -19.21
C ASP A 108 -14.19 -13.11 -20.08
N GLY A 109 -13.17 -13.71 -19.45
CA GLY A 109 -11.93 -14.17 -20.12
C GLY A 109 -10.95 -13.05 -20.50
N LYS A 110 -11.18 -11.81 -20.05
CA LYS A 110 -10.25 -10.69 -20.19
C LYS A 110 -9.53 -10.43 -18.87
N GLN A 111 -8.20 -10.26 -18.95
CA GLN A 111 -7.38 -9.91 -17.80
C GLN A 111 -7.29 -8.39 -17.61
N HIS A 112 -7.57 -7.94 -16.40
CA HIS A 112 -7.43 -6.57 -15.92
C HIS A 112 -6.28 -6.54 -14.91
N PRO A 113 -5.14 -5.90 -15.25
CA PRO A 113 -3.95 -5.93 -14.41
C PRO A 113 -4.16 -5.14 -13.11
N LEU A 114 -3.44 -5.54 -12.06
CA LEU A 114 -3.34 -4.78 -10.83
C LEU A 114 -2.84 -3.35 -11.13
N TRP A 115 -3.55 -2.35 -10.61
CA TRP A 115 -3.20 -0.94 -10.78
C TRP A 115 -2.36 -0.41 -9.61
N ALA A 116 -2.75 -0.74 -8.38
CA ALA A 116 -2.05 -0.32 -7.18
C ALA A 116 -2.18 -1.34 -6.04
N THR A 117 -1.23 -1.27 -5.11
CA THR A 117 -1.24 -2.03 -3.87
C THR A 117 -0.97 -1.10 -2.70
N ALA A 118 -1.69 -1.29 -1.59
CA ALA A 118 -1.44 -0.60 -0.34
C ALA A 118 -1.33 -1.62 0.80
N LEU A 119 -0.29 -1.50 1.63
CA LEU A 119 -0.18 -2.30 2.85
C LEU A 119 -1.22 -1.80 3.86
N VAL A 120 -2.01 -2.72 4.43
CA VAL A 120 -3.06 -2.41 5.42
C VAL A 120 -2.62 -2.82 6.82
N GLU A 121 -2.13 -4.05 6.95
CA GLU A 121 -1.71 -4.61 8.24
C GLU A 121 -0.52 -5.55 8.04
N THR A 122 0.36 -5.61 9.02
CA THR A 122 1.37 -6.66 9.12
C THR A 122 1.44 -7.14 10.56
N VAL A 123 1.39 -8.44 10.72
CA VAL A 123 1.64 -9.15 11.97
C VAL A 123 2.98 -9.84 11.83
N LEU A 124 3.97 -9.32 12.55
CA LEU A 124 5.35 -9.81 12.49
C LEU A 124 5.46 -11.18 13.18
N PRO A 125 6.50 -11.98 12.88
CA PRO A 125 6.84 -13.15 13.69
C PRO A 125 7.02 -12.75 15.16
N ALA A 126 6.61 -13.62 16.08
CA ALA A 126 6.76 -13.33 17.50
C ALA A 126 8.24 -13.39 17.91
N GLU A 127 8.69 -12.34 18.60
CA GLU A 127 10.02 -12.24 19.21
C GLU A 127 9.83 -12.19 20.72
N ASP A 128 10.60 -13.00 21.47
CA ASP A 128 10.52 -13.09 22.93
C ASP A 128 9.12 -13.36 23.53
N GLY A 129 8.24 -13.99 22.75
CA GLY A 129 6.88 -14.33 23.16
C GLY A 129 5.85 -13.22 22.97
N GLU A 130 6.23 -12.10 22.37
CA GLU A 130 5.34 -11.01 22.00
C GLU A 130 5.22 -10.92 20.48
N GLN A 131 4.02 -10.60 19.99
CA GLN A 131 3.79 -10.38 18.56
C GLN A 131 3.39 -8.92 18.33
N VAL A 132 3.97 -8.30 17.30
CA VAL A 132 3.66 -6.90 16.95
C VAL A 132 2.72 -6.87 15.76
N VAL A 133 1.61 -6.16 15.92
CA VAL A 133 0.64 -5.84 14.87
C VAL A 133 0.83 -4.38 14.47
N LEU A 134 1.20 -4.15 13.21
CA LEU A 134 1.36 -2.84 12.61
C LEU A 134 0.21 -2.58 11.64
N ARG A 135 -0.54 -1.49 11.85
CA ARG A 135 -1.59 -1.05 10.92
C ARG A 135 -1.17 0.22 10.21
N TYR A 136 -1.43 0.25 8.92
CA TYR A 136 -0.96 1.28 8.02
C TYR A 136 -2.12 2.07 7.43
N GLU A 137 -1.90 3.37 7.24
CA GLU A 137 -2.77 4.26 6.45
C GLU A 137 -1.84 5.17 5.66
N ASP A 138 -2.05 5.23 4.34
CA ASP A 138 -1.19 5.96 3.39
C ASP A 138 0.30 5.56 3.49
N GLY A 139 0.57 4.28 3.77
CA GLY A 139 1.93 3.74 3.88
C GLY A 139 2.66 4.11 5.18
N ILE A 140 1.96 4.73 6.14
CA ILE A 140 2.52 5.12 7.43
C ILE A 140 1.88 4.27 8.52
N VAL A 141 2.68 3.75 9.46
CA VAL A 141 2.17 3.06 10.65
C VAL A 141 1.34 4.04 11.48
N LYS A 142 0.05 3.74 11.65
CA LYS A 142 -0.89 4.50 12.48
C LYS A 142 -1.09 3.88 13.85
N GLU A 143 -1.01 2.56 13.91
CA GLU A 143 -1.24 1.81 15.12
C GLU A 143 -0.21 0.69 15.23
N GLU A 144 0.33 0.52 16.44
CA GLU A 144 1.20 -0.56 16.83
C GLU A 144 0.59 -1.19 18.08
N VAL A 145 0.28 -2.48 18.00
CA VAL A 145 -0.37 -3.24 19.08
C VAL A 145 0.45 -4.48 19.38
N ILE A 146 0.71 -4.71 20.67
CA ILE A 146 1.25 -5.99 21.13
C ILE A 146 0.10 -6.98 21.27
N ALA A 147 0.19 -8.10 20.55
CA ALA A 147 -0.79 -9.17 20.54
C ALA A 147 -0.21 -10.46 21.15
N GLU A 148 -1.10 -11.36 21.53
CA GLU A 148 -0.73 -12.74 21.87
C GLU A 148 -0.11 -13.43 20.66
N THR A 149 0.81 -14.37 20.91
CA THR A 149 1.51 -15.11 19.85
C THR A 149 0.54 -15.84 18.93
N GLY A 150 0.62 -15.55 17.62
CA GLY A 150 -0.13 -16.20 16.56
C GLY A 150 0.69 -16.37 15.27
N GLU A 151 0.00 -16.66 14.18
CA GLU A 151 0.63 -16.77 12.86
C GLU A 151 1.01 -15.40 12.31
N ALA A 152 2.20 -15.27 11.73
CA ALA A 152 2.65 -14.05 11.07
C ALA A 152 2.01 -13.92 9.69
N TYR A 153 1.53 -12.73 9.36
CA TYR A 153 0.86 -12.46 8.08
C TYR A 153 0.96 -10.98 7.69
N ARG A 154 0.64 -10.67 6.44
CA ARG A 154 0.36 -9.30 5.97
C ARG A 154 -0.99 -9.25 5.29
N ILE A 155 -1.60 -8.07 5.26
CA ILE A 155 -2.81 -7.78 4.50
C ILE A 155 -2.49 -6.67 3.51
N ASP A 156 -2.65 -6.97 2.22
CA ASP A 156 -2.51 -6.03 1.12
C ASP A 156 -3.87 -5.67 0.53
N SER A 157 -4.13 -4.38 0.35
CA SER A 157 -5.26 -3.88 -0.43
C SER A 157 -4.85 -3.77 -1.89
N LEU A 158 -5.51 -4.54 -2.75
CA LEU A 158 -5.26 -4.64 -4.18
C LEU A 158 -6.31 -3.84 -4.94
N ALA A 159 -5.89 -2.82 -5.68
CA ALA A 159 -6.78 -1.95 -6.44
C ALA A 159 -6.66 -2.21 -7.94
N PHE A 160 -7.81 -2.38 -8.59
CA PHE A 160 -7.94 -2.59 -10.03
C PHE A 160 -8.75 -1.45 -10.64
N GLY A 161 -8.12 -0.73 -11.56
CA GLY A 161 -8.77 0.27 -12.41
C GLY A 161 -9.29 -0.36 -13.71
N ASP A 162 -10.01 0.46 -14.50
CA ASP A 162 -10.51 0.07 -15.83
C ASP A 162 -11.34 -1.22 -15.85
N VAL A 163 -12.06 -1.49 -14.76
CA VAL A 163 -13.01 -2.60 -14.61
C VAL A 163 -14.45 -2.09 -14.83
N PRO A 164 -15.38 -2.93 -15.31
CA PRO A 164 -16.78 -2.55 -15.48
C PRO A 164 -17.41 -2.08 -14.16
N SER A 165 -18.21 -1.02 -14.21
CA SER A 165 -18.86 -0.45 -13.00
C SER A 165 -19.95 -1.35 -12.41
N ASP A 166 -20.41 -2.32 -13.18
CA ASP A 166 -21.37 -3.36 -12.83
C ASP A 166 -20.68 -4.70 -12.50
N LEU A 167 -19.44 -4.65 -12.02
CA LEU A 167 -18.65 -5.84 -11.65
C LEU A 167 -19.40 -6.78 -10.69
N ASP A 168 -20.23 -6.22 -9.80
CA ASP A 168 -21.06 -6.96 -8.84
C ASP A 168 -22.16 -7.83 -9.50
N GLN A 169 -22.47 -7.59 -10.78
CA GLN A 169 -23.44 -8.36 -11.56
C GLN A 169 -22.77 -9.37 -12.50
N LEU A 170 -21.44 -9.42 -12.54
CA LEU A 170 -20.66 -10.28 -13.40
C LEU A 170 -20.06 -11.44 -12.62
N THR A 171 -19.75 -12.53 -13.32
CA THR A 171 -18.86 -13.57 -12.79
C THR A 171 -17.42 -13.16 -13.09
N PHE A 172 -16.57 -13.17 -12.08
CA PHE A 172 -15.16 -12.79 -12.22
C PHE A 172 -14.29 -13.56 -11.24
N SER A 173 -12.99 -13.60 -11.51
CA SER A 173 -11.99 -14.22 -10.63
C SER A 173 -10.87 -13.24 -10.28
N LEU A 174 -10.49 -13.17 -9.00
CA LEU A 174 -9.20 -12.63 -8.60
C LEU A 174 -8.15 -13.73 -8.74
N VAL A 175 -7.13 -13.49 -9.55
CA VAL A 175 -6.08 -14.46 -9.84
C VAL A 175 -4.73 -13.93 -9.39
N ILE A 176 -4.12 -14.62 -8.43
CA ILE A 176 -2.75 -14.38 -7.97
C ILE A 176 -1.90 -15.56 -8.43
N THR A 177 -0.78 -15.27 -9.09
CA THR A 177 0.09 -16.33 -9.63
C THR A 177 1.49 -16.37 -9.03
N GLU A 178 1.83 -15.37 -8.23
CA GLU A 178 3.14 -15.25 -7.62
C GLU A 178 3.04 -14.59 -6.24
N ILE A 179 3.88 -15.04 -5.31
CA ILE A 179 4.20 -14.33 -4.08
C ILE A 179 5.72 -14.11 -4.10
N THR A 180 6.16 -12.88 -3.89
CA THR A 180 7.56 -12.48 -4.10
C THR A 180 8.07 -11.59 -2.97
N SER A 181 9.33 -11.69 -2.62
CA SER A 181 9.99 -10.71 -1.74
C SER A 181 10.68 -9.60 -2.53
N MET A 182 10.78 -9.75 -3.85
CA MET A 182 11.47 -8.78 -4.71
C MET A 182 10.69 -7.45 -4.72
N PRO A 183 11.33 -6.32 -4.37
CA PRO A 183 10.68 -5.03 -4.38
C PRO A 183 10.43 -4.54 -5.81
N ASN A 184 9.35 -3.79 -5.99
CA ASN A 184 9.14 -2.99 -7.20
C ASN A 184 10.19 -1.86 -7.30
N GLU A 185 10.26 -1.19 -8.45
CA GLU A 185 11.13 -0.02 -8.63
C GLU A 185 10.87 1.03 -7.53
N GLY A 186 11.93 1.48 -6.85
CA GLY A 186 11.85 2.39 -5.69
C GLY A 186 11.46 1.72 -4.36
N GLY A 187 11.15 0.42 -4.34
CA GLY A 187 10.74 -0.32 -3.14
C GLY A 187 11.87 -0.90 -2.30
N TYR A 188 13.13 -0.63 -2.65
CA TYR A 188 14.29 -1.16 -1.93
C TYR A 188 14.44 -0.54 -0.53
N CYS A 189 14.10 0.73 -0.36
CA CYS A 189 14.30 1.44 0.92
C CYS A 189 13.09 1.43 1.86
N THR A 190 12.23 0.41 1.81
CA THR A 190 11.12 0.32 2.77
C THR A 190 11.67 -0.08 4.15
N PRO A 191 11.05 0.40 5.26
CA PRO A 191 11.47 0.00 6.61
C PRO A 191 11.49 -1.52 6.81
N ASN A 192 10.48 -2.24 6.30
CA ASN A 192 10.39 -3.69 6.40
C ASN A 192 11.54 -4.40 5.66
N MET A 193 11.94 -3.90 4.48
CA MET A 193 13.06 -4.47 3.74
C MET A 193 14.40 -4.20 4.42
N ILE A 194 14.58 -3.03 5.02
CA ILE A 194 15.78 -2.75 5.82
C ILE A 194 15.82 -3.68 7.03
N GLN A 195 14.69 -3.90 7.71
CA GLN A 195 14.60 -4.77 8.87
C GLN A 195 14.96 -6.23 8.55
N SER A 196 14.49 -6.77 7.42
CA SER A 196 14.79 -8.14 6.99
C SER A 196 16.29 -8.38 6.75
N ILE A 197 17.05 -7.32 6.47
CA ILE A 197 18.51 -7.38 6.31
C ILE A 197 19.20 -7.07 7.65
N GLN A 198 18.73 -6.05 8.38
CA GLN A 198 19.33 -5.57 9.63
C GLN A 198 19.31 -6.63 10.73
N GLY A 199 18.22 -7.39 10.89
CA GLY A 199 18.06 -8.40 11.94
C GLY A 199 19.18 -9.46 11.92
N PRO A 200 19.31 -10.25 10.84
CA PRO A 200 20.36 -11.26 10.71
C PRO A 200 21.78 -10.70 10.83
N MET A 201 22.00 -9.48 10.34
CA MET A 201 23.30 -8.82 10.44
C MET A 201 23.63 -8.44 11.88
N THR A 202 22.66 -7.94 12.66
CA THR A 202 22.86 -7.54 14.06
C THR A 202 23.15 -8.74 14.96
N GLU A 203 22.52 -9.88 14.70
CA GLU A 203 22.76 -11.12 15.44
C GLU A 203 24.22 -11.58 15.30
N ALA A 204 24.77 -11.53 14.09
CA ALA A 204 26.15 -11.92 13.83
C ALA A 204 27.18 -10.83 14.20
N PHE A 205 26.84 -9.56 14.00
CA PHE A 205 27.72 -8.40 14.19
C PHE A 205 27.02 -7.32 15.04
N PRO A 206 27.07 -7.42 16.37
CA PRO A 206 26.39 -6.47 17.26
C PRO A 206 26.78 -5.01 16.99
N GLY A 207 25.78 -4.17 16.73
CA GLY A 207 25.99 -2.75 16.44
C GLY A 207 26.35 -2.44 14.98
N ILE A 208 26.28 -3.41 14.07
CA ILE A 208 26.27 -3.13 12.63
C ILE A 208 25.02 -2.34 12.27
N GLU A 209 25.17 -1.38 11.35
CA GLU A 209 24.06 -0.59 10.84
C GLU A 209 24.00 -0.77 9.32
N ILE A 210 22.82 -1.09 8.82
CA ILE A 210 22.51 -1.22 7.39
C ILE A 210 21.80 0.07 6.97
N VAL A 211 22.36 0.72 5.96
CA VAL A 211 21.81 1.95 5.40
C VAL A 211 21.26 1.70 4.02
N CYS A 212 20.09 2.27 3.72
CA CYS A 212 19.60 2.30 2.36
C CYS A 212 20.23 3.45 1.59
N ILE A 213 20.61 3.17 0.35
CA ILE A 213 21.22 4.13 -0.55
C ILE A 213 20.36 4.24 -1.78
N SER A 214 19.84 5.44 -1.99
CA SER A 214 19.18 5.82 -3.22
C SER A 214 20.03 6.88 -3.92
N LYS A 215 20.64 6.49 -5.05
CA LYS A 215 21.45 7.34 -5.92
C LYS A 215 20.97 7.14 -7.37
N PRO A 216 21.15 8.12 -8.26
CA PRO A 216 20.77 7.94 -9.67
C PRO A 216 21.42 6.68 -10.27
N GLY A 217 20.58 5.72 -10.67
CA GLY A 217 21.01 4.44 -11.24
C GLY A 217 21.37 3.34 -10.24
N PHE A 218 21.18 3.56 -8.94
CA PHE A 218 21.38 2.54 -7.91
C PHE A 218 20.50 2.80 -6.69
N ASP A 219 19.58 1.86 -6.43
CA ASP A 219 18.88 1.72 -5.16
C ASP A 219 19.31 0.40 -4.53
N GLY A 220 19.72 0.42 -3.26
CA GLY A 220 20.19 -0.78 -2.58
C GLY A 220 20.63 -0.51 -1.15
N PHE A 221 21.41 -1.45 -0.61
CA PHE A 221 21.83 -1.44 0.79
C PHE A 221 23.35 -1.40 0.87
N GLU A 222 23.89 -0.78 1.92
CA GLU A 222 25.29 -0.88 2.29
C GLU A 222 25.39 -0.98 3.82
N ILE A 223 26.51 -1.53 4.32
CA ILE A 223 26.89 -1.36 5.72
C ILE A 223 27.30 0.11 5.91
N ALA A 224 26.82 0.74 6.99
CA ALA A 224 27.15 2.13 7.32
C ALA A 224 28.67 2.35 7.25
N SER A 225 29.10 3.40 6.55
CA SER A 225 30.50 3.58 6.18
C SER A 225 31.42 3.97 7.35
N ASP A 226 30.84 4.45 8.45
CA ASP A 226 31.48 4.72 9.74
C ASP A 226 31.43 3.52 10.71
N SER A 227 30.75 2.43 10.33
CA SER A 227 30.72 1.20 11.09
C SER A 227 32.11 0.56 11.18
N PRO A 228 32.48 -0.05 12.32
CA PRO A 228 33.70 -0.86 12.42
C PRO A 228 33.69 -2.05 11.45
N TYR A 229 32.52 -2.46 10.96
CA TYR A 229 32.32 -3.59 10.05
C TYR A 229 32.39 -3.21 8.57
N ALA A 230 32.47 -1.93 8.22
CA ALA A 230 32.40 -1.46 6.82
C ALA A 230 33.47 -2.03 5.88
N LYS A 231 34.57 -2.55 6.44
CA LYS A 231 35.69 -3.20 5.70
C LYS A 231 35.99 -4.60 6.20
N ASP A 232 35.14 -5.15 7.06
CA ASP A 232 35.30 -6.49 7.59
C ASP A 232 34.87 -7.50 6.52
N ALA A 233 35.77 -8.43 6.17
CA ALA A 233 35.52 -9.37 5.07
C ALA A 233 34.42 -10.40 5.40
N GLU A 234 34.28 -10.77 6.67
CA GLU A 234 33.25 -11.71 7.10
C GLU A 234 31.89 -11.01 7.14
N ALA A 235 31.83 -9.78 7.63
CA ALA A 235 30.61 -8.97 7.62
C ALA A 235 30.12 -8.69 6.20
N LEU A 236 31.02 -8.35 5.27
CA LEU A 236 30.65 -8.13 3.87
C LEU A 236 30.14 -9.41 3.19
N ALA A 237 30.77 -10.56 3.45
CA ALA A 237 30.33 -11.83 2.88
C ALA A 237 28.95 -12.27 3.40
N LEU A 238 28.69 -12.07 4.71
CA LEU A 238 27.37 -12.33 5.26
C LEU A 238 26.34 -11.34 4.70
N PHE A 239 26.69 -10.06 4.64
CA PHE A 239 25.83 -9.01 4.09
C PHE A 239 25.35 -9.34 2.67
N ASP A 240 26.26 -9.70 1.77
CA ASP A 240 25.91 -10.11 0.41
C ASP A 240 24.95 -11.30 0.40
N THR A 241 25.16 -12.27 1.29
CA THR A 241 24.30 -13.45 1.43
C THR A 241 22.91 -13.08 1.92
N VAL A 242 22.81 -12.24 2.96
CA VAL A 242 21.54 -11.81 3.56
C VAL A 242 20.76 -10.93 2.58
N VAL A 243 21.40 -9.96 1.92
CA VAL A 243 20.76 -9.14 0.89
C VAL A 243 20.24 -10.01 -0.25
N ASN A 244 21.05 -10.96 -0.73
CA ASN A 244 20.61 -11.86 -1.79
C ASN A 244 19.44 -12.74 -1.33
N HIS A 245 19.42 -13.20 -0.07
CA HIS A 245 18.29 -13.95 0.48
C HIS A 245 17.02 -13.09 0.54
N ALA A 246 17.12 -11.88 1.10
CA ALA A 246 16.01 -10.95 1.26
C ALA A 246 15.34 -10.58 -0.07
N LEU A 247 16.13 -10.40 -1.13
CA LEU A 247 15.66 -9.93 -2.44
C LEU A 247 15.21 -11.04 -3.39
N ASN A 248 15.55 -12.31 -3.14
CA ASN A 248 15.30 -13.41 -4.06
C ASN A 248 14.34 -14.47 -3.50
N GLY A 249 13.24 -14.03 -2.89
CA GLY A 249 12.09 -14.88 -2.56
C GLY A 249 11.06 -14.88 -3.67
N ARG A 250 10.66 -16.08 -4.12
CA ARG A 250 9.60 -16.25 -5.12
C ARG A 250 8.90 -17.58 -4.94
N ILE A 251 7.57 -17.55 -4.89
CA ILE A 251 6.68 -18.71 -4.83
C ILE A 251 5.70 -18.58 -5.99
N ILE A 252 5.63 -19.59 -6.84
CA ILE A 252 4.72 -19.63 -7.99
C ILE A 252 3.57 -20.58 -7.68
N GLY A 253 2.35 -20.13 -7.89
CA GLY A 253 1.13 -20.88 -7.64
C GLY A 253 -0.02 -20.35 -8.47
N LEU A 254 -1.22 -20.94 -8.33
CA LEU A 254 -2.45 -20.42 -8.92
C LEU A 254 -3.50 -20.31 -7.83
N TRP A 255 -3.57 -19.14 -7.19
CA TRP A 255 -4.61 -18.82 -6.23
C TRP A 255 -5.71 -18.05 -6.96
N GLU A 256 -6.81 -18.74 -7.23
CA GLU A 256 -7.97 -18.19 -7.94
C GLU A 256 -9.17 -18.13 -6.99
N PHE A 257 -9.75 -16.95 -6.84
CA PHE A 257 -10.92 -16.66 -6.02
C PHE A 257 -12.06 -16.23 -6.92
N SER A 258 -13.14 -17.01 -6.99
CA SER A 258 -14.26 -16.78 -7.92
C SER A 258 -15.44 -16.09 -7.24
N PHE A 259 -16.03 -15.10 -7.92
CA PHE A 259 -17.13 -14.27 -7.43
C PHE A 259 -18.30 -14.31 -8.42
N GLY A 260 -19.52 -14.07 -7.91
CA GLY A 260 -20.72 -13.94 -8.76
C GLY A 260 -21.40 -15.26 -9.18
N GLU A 261 -21.12 -16.38 -8.51
CA GLU A 261 -21.90 -17.63 -8.58
C GLU A 261 -23.12 -17.61 -7.67
#